data_AF-A0A354DHN2-F1
#
_entry.id   AF-A0A354DHN2-F1
#
_cell.length_a   1.000
_cell.length_b   1.000
_cell.length_c   1.000
_cell.angle_alpha   90.00
_cell.angle_beta   90.00
_cell.angle_gamma   90.00
#
_symmetry.space_group_name_H-M   'P 1'
#
loop_
_entity.id
_entity.type
_entity.pdbx_description
1 polymer ?
#
loop_
_entity_poly.entity_id
_entity_poly.type
_entity_poly.pdbx_seq_one_letter_code
_entity_poly.pdbx_strand_id
1 'polypeptide(L)'
;ESMYTINHVIQTPMIRPLIAMDKTEIVNISKKIGTYETSILPYEDCCTIFVPKSPVTRPKLEIAEKAEAKLDVENLVNWAVENTESIWIEPQQIEEEFDLFN
;
A
#
# COMPACT_ATOMS: atom_id res chain seq x y z
N GLU A 1 5.90 -11.92 -13.11
CA GLU A 1 4.60 -12.04 -13.82
C GLU A 1 3.50 -11.28 -13.10
N SER A 2 3.28 -11.44 -11.79
CA SER A 2 2.24 -10.67 -11.06
C SER A 2 2.35 -9.15 -11.24
N MET A 3 3.57 -8.60 -11.09
CA MET A 3 3.81 -7.17 -11.32
C MET A 3 3.49 -6.71 -12.75
N TYR A 4 3.61 -7.60 -13.74
CA TYR A 4 3.29 -7.28 -15.13
C TYR A 4 1.77 -7.32 -15.36
N THR A 5 1.10 -8.36 -14.85
CA THR A 5 -0.37 -8.50 -14.92
C THR A 5 -1.07 -7.31 -14.28
N ILE A 6 -0.65 -6.90 -13.07
CA ILE A 6 -1.25 -5.76 -12.36
C ILE A 6 -0.97 -4.45 -13.10
N ASN A 7 0.24 -4.27 -13.64
CA ASN A 7 0.59 -3.03 -14.33
C ASN A 7 -0.07 -2.87 -15.70
N HIS A 8 -0.68 -3.93 -16.25
CA HIS A 8 -1.23 -3.89 -17.60
C HIS A 8 -2.34 -2.85 -17.78
N VAL A 9 -3.07 -2.55 -16.71
CA VAL A 9 -4.16 -1.54 -16.71
C VAL A 9 -3.66 -0.11 -16.48
N ILE A 10 -2.35 0.10 -16.27
CA ILE A 10 -1.76 1.39 -15.92
C ILE A 10 -1.06 1.99 -17.15
N GLN A 11 -1.45 3.21 -17.52
CA GLN A 11 -0.85 3.95 -18.64
C GLN A 11 0.27 4.91 -18.20
N THR A 12 0.40 5.16 -16.90
CA THR A 12 1.39 6.08 -16.32
C THR A 12 2.64 5.34 -15.82
N PRO A 13 3.81 6.02 -15.73
CA PRO A 13 5.02 5.41 -15.19
C PRO A 13 4.87 5.01 -13.71
N MET A 14 5.16 3.75 -13.39
CA MET A 14 5.13 3.22 -12.02
C MET A 14 6.52 3.23 -11.38
N ILE A 15 6.74 4.12 -10.42
CA ILE A 15 7.99 4.22 -9.68
C ILE A 15 7.96 3.24 -8.50
N ARG A 16 9.00 2.41 -8.36
CA ARG A 16 9.12 1.42 -7.27
C ARG A 16 10.44 1.60 -6.53
N PRO A 17 10.53 2.57 -5.60
CA PRO A 17 11.80 2.93 -4.93
C PRO A 17 12.48 1.75 -4.22
N LEU A 18 11.67 0.80 -3.72
CA LEU A 18 12.14 -0.31 -2.90
C LEU A 18 12.42 -1.60 -3.70
N ILE A 19 12.31 -1.58 -5.04
CA ILE A 19 12.30 -2.80 -5.87
C ILE A 19 13.57 -3.65 -5.77
N ALA A 20 14.70 -3.02 -5.46
CA ALA A 20 16.01 -3.66 -5.37
C ALA A 20 16.58 -3.63 -3.94
N MET A 21 15.74 -3.37 -2.94
CA MET A 21 16.15 -3.28 -1.54
C MET A 21 15.79 -4.55 -0.78
N ASP A 22 16.68 -4.96 0.12
CA ASP A 22 16.39 -6.02 1.06
C ASP A 22 15.48 -5.54 2.19
N LYS A 23 14.73 -6.47 2.78
CA LYS A 23 13.80 -6.15 3.87
C LYS A 23 14.50 -5.49 5.06
N THR A 24 15.72 -5.92 5.38
CA THR A 24 16.51 -5.33 6.47
C THR A 24 16.85 -3.87 6.21
N GLU A 25 17.16 -3.50 4.97
CA GLU A 25 17.44 -2.11 4.59
C GLU A 25 16.20 -1.24 4.73
N ILE A 26 15.06 -1.72 4.25
CA ILE A 26 13.77 -1.03 4.36
C ILE A 26 13.42 -0.79 5.84
N VAL A 27 13.60 -1.80 6.70
CA VAL A 27 13.36 -1.70 8.14
C VAL A 27 14.31 -0.71 8.82
N ASN A 28 15.58 -0.68 8.43
CA ASN A 28 16.52 0.28 8.98
C ASN A 28 16.16 1.72 8.60
N ILE A 29 15.70 1.95 7.37
CA ILE A 29 15.21 3.26 6.93
C ILE A 29 13.96 3.65 7.71
N SER A 30 12.97 2.76 7.85
CA SER A 30 11.73 3.09 8.57
C SER A 30 11.98 3.43 10.04
N LYS A 31 12.95 2.79 10.70
CA LYS A 31 13.41 3.19 12.05
C LYS A 31 14.06 4.56 12.04
N LYS A 32 14.93 4.85 11.07
CA LYS A 32 15.62 6.14 10.94
C LYS A 32 14.65 7.31 10.73
N ILE A 33 13.54 7.10 10.03
CA ILE A 33 12.51 8.13 9.77
C ILE A 33 11.35 8.08 10.77
N GLY A 34 11.41 7.23 11.80
CA GLY A 34 10.41 7.16 12.86
C GLY A 34 9.06 6.53 12.46
N THR A 35 8.98 5.78 11.35
CA THR A 35 7.72 5.17 10.88
C THR A 35 7.55 3.71 11.29
N TYR A 36 8.61 3.07 11.78
CA TYR A 36 8.62 1.63 12.07
C TYR A 36 7.55 1.23 13.10
N GLU A 37 7.48 1.91 14.25
CA GLU A 37 6.56 1.55 15.34
C GLU A 37 5.10 1.64 14.91
N THR A 38 4.72 2.68 14.18
CA THR A 38 3.35 2.82 13.62
C THR A 38 3.04 1.74 12.58
N SER A 39 4.02 1.39 11.74
CA SER A 39 3.82 0.45 10.63
C SER A 39 3.64 -1.01 11.08
N ILE A 40 3.99 -1.35 12.32
CA ILE A 40 3.90 -2.72 12.86
C ILE A 40 2.71 -2.92 13.81
N LEU A 41 1.84 -1.91 13.97
CA LEU A 41 0.67 -2.02 14.83
C LEU A 41 -0.23 -3.19 14.36
N PRO A 42 -0.78 -3.99 15.29
CA PRO A 42 -1.52 -5.21 14.98
C PRO A 42 -2.94 -4.88 14.51
N TYR A 43 -3.06 -4.39 13.28
CA TYR A 43 -4.35 -4.18 12.62
C TYR A 43 -4.70 -5.35 11.71
N GLU A 44 -5.99 -5.67 11.63
CA GLU A 44 -6.49 -6.60 10.62
C GLU A 44 -6.45 -5.91 9.26
N ASP A 45 -5.31 -6.05 8.57
CA ASP A 45 -5.19 -5.57 7.20
C ASP A 45 -6.16 -6.33 6.29
N CYS A 46 -6.65 -5.64 5.25
CA CYS A 46 -7.48 -6.24 4.21
C CYS A 46 -6.83 -7.50 3.60
N CYS A 47 -5.50 -7.56 3.59
CA CYS A 47 -4.73 -8.75 3.21
C CYS A 47 -5.08 -9.97 4.07
N THR A 48 -5.19 -9.84 5.38
CA THR A 48 -5.48 -10.99 6.26
C THR A 48 -6.90 -11.52 6.05
N ILE A 49 -7.85 -10.65 5.72
CA ILE A 49 -9.26 -10.99 5.53
C ILE A 49 -9.50 -11.60 4.14
N PHE A 50 -8.83 -11.08 3.10
CA PHE A 50 -9.07 -11.46 1.70
C PHE A 50 -8.00 -12.37 1.08
N VAL A 51 -6.98 -12.79 1.85
CA VAL A 51 -5.93 -13.68 1.33
C VAL A 51 -6.54 -15.03 0.92
N PRO A 52 -6.41 -15.43 -0.35
CA PRO A 52 -6.83 -16.75 -0.78
C PRO A 52 -5.91 -17.81 -0.18
N LYS A 53 -6.44 -18.99 0.12
CA LYS A 53 -5.67 -20.14 0.67
C LYS A 53 -4.45 -20.51 -0.19
N SER A 54 -4.47 -20.21 -1.49
CA SER A 54 -3.39 -20.54 -2.43
C SER A 54 -3.25 -19.43 -3.47
N PRO A 55 -2.42 -18.40 -3.22
CA PRO A 55 -2.23 -17.30 -4.17
C PRO A 55 -1.43 -17.75 -5.39
N VAL A 56 -1.83 -17.26 -6.57
CA VAL A 56 -1.15 -17.55 -7.83
C VAL A 56 0.08 -16.65 -7.96
N THR A 57 1.28 -17.24 -8.07
CA THR A 57 2.55 -16.51 -8.21
C THR A 57 2.89 -16.14 -9.65
N ARG A 58 2.18 -16.74 -10.61
CA ARG A 58 2.37 -16.62 -12.06
C ARG A 58 1.05 -16.36 -12.79
N PRO A 59 0.38 -15.23 -12.53
CA PRO A 59 -0.93 -14.94 -13.11
C PRO A 59 -0.81 -14.66 -14.62
N LYS A 60 -1.90 -14.92 -15.34
CA LYS A 60 -2.03 -14.63 -16.77
C LYS A 60 -3.07 -13.53 -16.97
N LEU A 61 -2.81 -12.60 -17.89
CA LEU A 61 -3.71 -11.48 -18.20
C LEU A 61 -5.12 -11.95 -18.55
N GLU A 62 -5.25 -12.88 -19.48
CA GLU A 62 -6.53 -13.43 -19.92
C GLU A 62 -7.38 -14.01 -18.77
N ILE A 63 -6.74 -14.55 -17.72
CA ILE A 63 -7.44 -15.09 -16.55
C ILE A 63 -7.96 -13.94 -15.68
N ALA A 64 -7.17 -12.89 -15.49
CA ALA A 64 -7.58 -11.70 -14.75
C ALA A 64 -8.75 -11.00 -15.46
N GLU A 65 -8.63 -10.72 -16.75
CA GLU A 65 -9.68 -10.08 -17.56
C GLU A 65 -10.99 -10.88 -17.53
N LYS A 66 -10.91 -12.21 -17.65
CA LYS A 66 -12.09 -13.08 -17.57
C LYS A 66 -12.74 -13.09 -16.19
N ALA A 67 -11.95 -12.96 -15.12
CA ALA A 67 -12.47 -12.84 -13.77
C ALA A 67 -13.15 -11.48 -13.56
N GLU A 68 -12.51 -10.41 -14.04
CA GLU A 68 -12.99 -9.03 -13.98
C GLU A 68 -14.26 -8.80 -14.82
N ALA A 69 -14.44 -9.50 -15.94
CA ALA A 69 -15.65 -9.42 -16.77
C ALA A 69 -16.97 -9.81 -16.05
N LYS A 70 -16.88 -10.42 -14.86
CA LYS A 70 -18.04 -10.72 -14.00
C LYS A 70 -18.39 -9.58 -13.03
N LEU A 71 -17.56 -8.55 -12.98
CA LEU A 71 -17.66 -7.42 -12.08
C LEU A 71 -17.92 -6.15 -12.89
N ASP A 72 -18.71 -5.26 -12.33
CA ASP A 72 -18.88 -3.91 -12.87
C ASP A 72 -17.74 -3.01 -12.38
N VAL A 73 -16.52 -3.30 -12.87
CA VAL A 73 -15.28 -2.68 -12.38
C VAL A 73 -15.32 -1.16 -12.58
N GLU A 74 -15.86 -0.69 -13.70
CA GLU A 74 -15.96 0.73 -14.01
C GLU A 74 -16.81 1.47 -12.98
N ASN A 75 -18.03 1.00 -12.69
CA ASN A 75 -18.87 1.64 -11.68
C ASN A 75 -18.30 1.52 -10.27
N LEU A 76 -17.67 0.40 -9.92
CA LEU A 76 -17.02 0.22 -8.61
C LEU A 76 -15.86 1.21 -8.41
N VAL A 77 -15.03 1.40 -9.43
CA VAL A 77 -13.91 2.34 -9.40
C VAL A 77 -14.42 3.78 -9.35
N ASN A 78 -15.40 4.14 -10.19
CA ASN A 78 -15.99 5.48 -10.19
C ASN A 78 -16.59 5.83 -8.82
N TRP A 79 -17.37 4.90 -8.24
CA TRP A 79 -17.93 5.08 -6.90
C TRP A 79 -16.83 5.27 -5.84
N ALA A 80 -15.75 4.50 -5.88
CA ALA A 80 -14.65 4.63 -4.92
C ALA A 80 -13.91 5.98 -5.06
N VAL A 81 -13.71 6.46 -6.29
CA VAL A 81 -13.07 7.75 -6.56
C VAL A 81 -13.98 8.91 -6.10
N GLU A 82 -15.28 8.86 -6.41
CA GLU A 82 -16.25 9.90 -6.02
C GLU A 82 -16.38 10.05 -4.51
N ASN A 83 -16.23 8.96 -3.76
CA ASN A 83 -16.34 8.94 -2.29
C ASN A 83 -14.99 9.10 -1.58
N THR A 84 -13.93 9.56 -2.27
CA THR A 84 -12.62 9.79 -1.64
C THR A 84 -12.64 11.00 -0.71
N GLU A 85 -12.23 10.82 0.54
CA GLU A 85 -12.05 11.90 1.51
C GLU A 85 -10.63 12.48 1.42
N SER A 86 -10.51 13.81 1.54
CA SER A 86 -9.22 14.51 1.54
C SER A 86 -9.00 15.21 2.87
N ILE A 87 -7.85 14.95 3.49
CA ILE A 87 -7.42 15.59 4.74
C ILE A 87 -6.10 16.33 4.53
N TRP A 88 -5.97 17.49 5.15
CA TRP A 88 -4.71 18.23 5.22
C TRP A 88 -4.00 17.88 6.53
N ILE A 89 -2.73 17.51 6.44
CA ILE A 89 -1.90 17.15 7.58
C ILE A 89 -0.75 18.16 7.67
N GLU A 90 -0.64 18.82 8.82
CA GLU A 90 0.49 19.69 9.14
C GLU A 90 1.47 18.97 10.08
N PRO A 91 2.77 19.25 10.01
CA PRO A 91 3.74 18.69 10.94
C PRO A 91 3.38 19.07 12.38
N GLN A 92 3.28 18.07 13.26
CA GLN A 92 3.05 18.31 14.67
C GLN A 92 4.27 19.02 15.27
N GLN A 93 4.07 20.15 15.94
CA GLN A 93 5.11 20.80 16.72
C GLN A 93 5.46 19.87 17.89
N ILE A 94 6.75 19.51 18.01
CA ILE A 94 7.25 18.80 19.18
C ILE A 94 7.37 19.84 20.29
N GLU A 95 6.51 19.76 21.31
CA GLU A 95 6.74 20.52 22.55
C GLU A 95 7.98 19.91 23.22
N GLU A 96 9.10 20.65 23.19
CA GLU A 96 10.24 20.34 24.05
C GLU A 96 9.79 20.55 25.50
N GLU A 97 9.59 19.46 26.24
CA GLU A 97 9.48 19.51 27.69
C GLU A 97 10.80 20.04 28.24
N PHE A 98 10.83 21.34 28.56
CA PHE A 98 11.96 22.00 29.20
C PHE A 98 12.11 21.42 30.61
N ASP A 99 13.00 20.43 30.78
CA ASP A 99 13.32 19.85 32.07
C ASP A 99 14.00 20.91 32.94
N LEU A 100 13.21 21.67 33.72
CA LEU A 100 13.65 22.84 34.49
C LEU A 100 14.55 22.48 35.69
N PHE A 101 14.94 21.21 35.85
CA PHE A 101 15.62 20.70 37.04
C PHE A 101 16.80 19.72 36.78
N ASN A 102 17.42 19.74 35.59
CA ASN A 102 18.76 19.14 35.38
C ASN A 102 19.81 20.18 34.98
#